data_AF-A0A1Q5SF44-F1
#
_entry.id   AF-A0A1Q5SF44-F1
#
_cell.length_a   1.000
_cell.length_b   1.000
_cell.length_c   1.000
_cell.angle_alpha   90.00
_cell.angle_beta   90.00
_cell.angle_gamma   90.00
#
_symmetry.space_group_name_H-M   'P 1'
#
loop_
_entity.id
_entity.type
_entity.pdbx_description
1 polymer ?
#
loop_
_entity_poly.entity_id
_entity_poly.type
_entity_poly.pdbx_seq_one_letter_code
_entity_poly.pdbx_strand_id
1 'polypeptide(L)'
;MRDPHAVATIVDVLRRAYGDSHARLLLRDGISVEALIDALLSAPLSERDVARLITVALESGDFEMTPDFTTRPSHLKFIYDPPNSLRVVDIVMLTESRAFSSADIWLRLRDV
;
A
#
# COMPACT_ATOMS: atom_id res chain seq x y z
N MET A 1 -1.47 13.98 9.39
CA MET A 1 -0.89 12.62 9.38
C MET A 1 -1.39 11.85 10.59
N ARG A 2 -1.94 10.64 10.41
CA ARG A 2 -2.47 9.78 11.46
C ARG A 2 -1.45 8.75 11.96
N ASP A 3 -0.64 8.17 11.07
CA ASP A 3 0.49 7.31 11.45
C ASP A 3 1.80 7.82 10.81
N PRO A 4 2.43 8.84 11.41
CA PRO A 4 3.65 9.44 10.86
C PRO A 4 4.83 8.45 10.82
N HIS A 5 4.85 7.45 11.69
CA HIS A 5 5.94 6.48 11.72
C HIS A 5 5.83 5.49 10.57
N ALA A 6 4.65 4.96 10.29
CA ALA A 6 4.43 4.11 9.14
C ALA A 6 4.65 4.85 7.82
N VAL A 7 4.17 6.10 7.70
CA VAL A 7 4.43 6.93 6.52
C VAL A 7 5.93 7.13 6.32
N ALA A 8 6.68 7.46 7.38
CA ALA A 8 8.14 7.60 7.29
C ALA A 8 8.82 6.30 6.82
N THR A 9 8.38 5.14 7.31
CA THR A 9 8.90 3.84 6.88
C THR A 9 8.58 3.55 5.42
N ILE A 10 7.33 3.79 4.96
CA ILE A 10 6.95 3.64 3.55
C ILE A 10 7.82 4.53 2.66
N VAL A 11 8.00 5.81 3.05
CA VAL A 11 8.85 6.75 2.31
C VAL A 11 10.28 6.25 2.24
N ASP A 12 10.86 5.74 3.34
CA ASP A 12 12.22 5.21 3.34
C ASP A 12 12.38 3.97 2.45
N VAL A 13 11.40 3.07 2.47
CA VAL A 13 11.37 1.90 1.58
C VAL A 13 11.35 2.32 0.11
N LEU A 14 10.46 3.25 -0.26
CA LEU A 14 10.37 3.74 -1.64
C LEU A 14 11.65 4.46 -2.07
N ARG A 15 12.30 5.22 -1.16
CA ARG A 15 13.59 5.86 -1.43
C ARG A 15 14.69 4.84 -1.73
N ARG A 16 14.74 3.74 -1.00
CA ARG A 16 15.71 2.67 -1.23
C ARG A 16 15.44 1.93 -2.54
N ALA A 17 14.17 1.71 -2.89
CA ALA A 17 13.78 1.01 -4.10
C ALA A 17 13.96 1.85 -5.38
N TYR A 18 13.60 3.13 -5.35
CA TYR A 18 13.50 3.97 -6.57
C TYR A 18 14.44 5.18 -6.57
N GLY A 19 15.13 5.48 -5.47
CA GLY A 19 15.90 6.71 -5.26
C GLY A 19 15.05 7.88 -4.76
N ASP A 20 15.67 8.86 -4.07
CA ASP A 20 14.92 9.92 -3.37
C ASP A 20 14.05 10.78 -4.29
N SER A 21 14.59 11.24 -5.42
CA SER A 21 13.84 12.07 -6.36
C SER A 21 12.64 11.33 -6.95
N HIS A 22 12.81 10.05 -7.30
CA HIS A 22 11.73 9.25 -7.88
C HIS A 22 10.69 8.87 -6.81
N ALA A 23 11.11 8.48 -5.61
CA ALA A 23 10.19 8.19 -4.51
C ALA A 23 9.28 9.38 -4.17
N ARG A 24 9.82 10.61 -4.19
CA ARG A 24 9.01 11.83 -4.02
C ARG A 24 7.98 12.02 -5.13
N LEU A 25 8.36 11.75 -6.38
CA LEU A 25 7.44 11.82 -7.51
C LEU A 25 6.35 10.75 -7.39
N LEU A 26 6.70 9.50 -7.06
CA LEU A 26 5.73 8.42 -6.85
C LEU A 26 4.73 8.74 -5.74
N LEU A 27 5.19 9.31 -4.63
CA LEU A 27 4.30 9.71 -3.54
C LEU A 27 3.38 10.88 -3.91
N ARG A 28 3.85 11.81 -4.76
CA ARG A 28 3.09 12.99 -5.17
C ARG A 28 2.15 12.72 -6.34
N ASP A 29 2.60 11.98 -7.33
CA ASP A 29 1.89 11.75 -8.60
C ASP A 29 1.04 10.47 -8.53
N GLY A 30 1.41 9.55 -7.64
CA GLY A 30 0.71 8.30 -7.39
C GLY A 30 1.59 7.07 -7.61
N ILE A 31 1.38 6.03 -6.82
CA ILE A 31 1.98 4.70 -6.96
C ILE A 31 0.90 3.63 -6.87
N SER A 32 0.99 2.56 -7.66
CA SER A 32 0.07 1.43 -7.49
C SER A 32 0.33 0.71 -6.17
N VAL A 33 -0.70 0.08 -5.60
CA VAL A 33 -0.53 -0.76 -4.41
C VAL A 33 0.38 -1.94 -4.73
N GLU A 34 0.33 -2.48 -5.95
CA GLU A 34 1.26 -3.51 -6.43
C GLU A 34 2.73 -3.07 -6.28
N ALA A 35 3.08 -1.90 -6.82
CA ALA A 35 4.46 -1.39 -6.75
C ALA A 35 4.88 -1.07 -5.30
N LEU A 36 3.95 -0.61 -4.45
CA LEU A 36 4.23 -0.47 -3.02
C LEU A 36 4.52 -1.82 -2.36
N ILE A 37 3.71 -2.85 -2.64
CA ILE A 37 3.88 -4.20 -2.10
C ILE A 37 5.23 -4.77 -2.54
N ASP A 38 5.59 -4.67 -3.82
CA ASP A 38 6.88 -5.11 -4.35
C ASP A 38 8.06 -4.44 -3.64
N ALA A 39 7.97 -3.12 -3.40
CA ALA A 39 8.98 -2.38 -2.68
C ALA A 39 9.10 -2.83 -1.21
N LEU A 40 7.97 -3.05 -0.53
CA LEU A 40 7.93 -3.55 0.85
C LEU A 40 8.51 -4.96 0.97
N LEU A 41 8.18 -5.85 0.03
CA LEU A 41 8.70 -7.23 0.00
C LEU A 41 10.20 -7.31 -0.32
N SER A 42 10.73 -6.31 -1.03
CA SER A 42 12.15 -6.19 -1.33
C SER A 42 12.97 -5.60 -0.18
N ALA A 43 12.31 -5.02 0.83
CA ALA A 43 12.95 -4.43 1.99
C ALA A 43 13.22 -5.46 3.10
N PRO A 44 14.21 -5.24 3.98
CA PRO A 44 14.48 -6.12 5.13
C PRO A 44 13.45 -5.91 6.25
N LEU A 45 12.18 -6.23 5.97
CA LEU A 45 11.04 -6.11 6.88
C LEU A 45 10.53 -7.49 7.30
N SER A 46 9.93 -7.57 8.48
CA SER A 46 9.20 -8.78 8.88
C SER A 46 7.90 -8.92 8.10
N GLU A 47 7.39 -10.14 7.91
CA GLU A 47 6.09 -10.40 7.27
C GLU A 47 4.95 -9.61 7.94
N ARG A 48 5.02 -9.48 9.27
CA ARG A 48 4.08 -8.68 10.07
C ARG A 48 4.17 -7.18 9.72
N ASP A 49 5.37 -6.65 9.54
CA ASP A 49 5.55 -5.24 9.20
C ASP A 49 5.06 -4.94 7.80
N VAL A 50 5.30 -5.83 6.83
CA VAL A 50 4.77 -5.72 5.46
C VAL A 50 3.25 -5.63 5.51
N ALA A 51 2.58 -6.60 6.16
CA ALA A 51 1.13 -6.60 6.29
C ALA A 51 0.59 -5.34 6.97
N ARG A 52 1.24 -4.91 8.08
CA ARG A 52 0.87 -3.69 8.80
C ARG A 52 1.00 -2.44 7.93
N LEU A 53 2.09 -2.29 7.19
CA LEU A 53 2.34 -1.11 6.36
C LEU A 53 1.36 -1.04 5.18
N ILE A 54 0.99 -2.18 4.59
CA ILE A 54 -0.08 -2.26 3.58
C ILE A 54 -1.41 -1.78 4.19
N THR A 55 -1.82 -2.31 5.34
CA THR A 55 -3.05 -1.88 6.02
C THR A 55 -3.03 -0.38 6.32
N VAL A 56 -1.92 0.13 6.86
CA VAL A 56 -1.81 1.56 7.19
C VAL A 56 -1.89 2.42 5.93
N ALA A 57 -1.23 2.04 4.85
CA ALA A 57 -1.33 2.76 3.57
C ALA A 57 -2.77 2.88 3.06
N LEU A 58 -3.58 1.84 3.26
CA LEU A 58 -4.97 1.78 2.79
C LEU A 58 -5.97 2.44 3.75
N GLU A 59 -5.77 2.34 5.06
CA GLU A 59 -6.82 2.66 6.05
C GLU A 59 -6.54 3.91 6.89
N SER A 60 -5.30 4.38 6.96
CA SER A 60 -4.92 5.54 7.80
C SER A 60 -5.58 6.84 7.38
N GLY A 61 -5.92 6.99 6.10
CA GLY A 61 -6.31 8.27 5.51
C GLY A 61 -5.13 9.23 5.30
N ASP A 62 -3.89 8.77 5.47
CA ASP A 62 -2.67 9.51 5.10
C ASP A 62 -2.40 9.45 3.59
N PHE A 63 -2.98 8.47 2.91
CA PHE A 63 -2.97 8.35 1.46
C PHE A 63 -4.38 8.52 0.88
N GLU A 64 -4.45 9.20 -0.25
CA GLU A 64 -5.62 9.20 -1.11
C GLU A 64 -5.58 7.97 -2.00
N MET A 65 -6.69 7.23 -2.01
CA MET A 65 -6.87 6.05 -2.85
C MET A 65 -7.68 6.40 -4.08
N THR A 66 -7.21 5.92 -5.24
CA THR A 66 -7.99 5.90 -6.47
C THR A 66 -8.10 4.45 -6.96
N PRO A 67 -9.31 3.89 -7.09
CA PRO A 67 -10.61 4.50 -6.76
C PRO A 67 -10.82 4.76 -5.28
N ASP A 68 -11.78 5.63 -4.96
CA ASP A 68 -12.18 5.90 -3.57
C ASP A 68 -13.12 4.81 -3.05
N PHE A 69 -12.63 4.04 -2.07
CA PHE A 69 -13.34 2.95 -1.41
C PHE A 69 -14.06 3.37 -0.12
N THR A 70 -13.97 4.64 0.29
CA THR A 70 -14.57 5.11 1.54
C THR A 70 -16.06 5.42 1.43
N THR A 71 -16.58 5.52 0.21
CA THR A 71 -17.96 5.94 -0.06
C THR A 71 -18.98 4.79 -0.03
N ARG A 72 -18.52 3.53 -0.14
CA ARG A 72 -19.37 2.33 -0.15
C ARG A 72 -18.66 1.18 0.58
N PRO A 73 -19.39 0.16 1.04
CA PRO A 73 -18.77 -1.04 1.61
C PRO A 73 -17.77 -1.68 0.64
N SER A 74 -16.57 -1.92 1.14
CA SER A 74 -15.52 -2.67 0.46
C SER A 74 -14.82 -3.61 1.44
N HIS A 75 -14.27 -4.70 0.93
CA HIS A 75 -13.55 -5.70 1.72
C HIS A 75 -12.15 -5.91 1.17
N LEU A 76 -11.14 -5.69 2.02
CA LEU A 76 -9.76 -6.01 1.71
C LEU A 76 -9.52 -7.51 1.92
N LYS A 77 -8.98 -8.17 0.89
CA LYS A 77 -8.50 -9.56 0.96
C LYS A 77 -7.00 -9.59 0.76
N PHE A 78 -6.27 -10.12 1.74
CA PHE A 78 -4.85 -10.41 1.59
C PHE A 78 -4.62 -11.73 0.84
N ILE A 79 -3.61 -11.75 -0.03
CA ILE A 79 -3.11 -12.93 -0.72
C ILE A 79 -1.81 -13.34 -0.05
N TYR A 80 -1.68 -14.62 0.32
CA TYR A 80 -0.54 -15.16 1.04
C TYR A 80 0.16 -16.25 0.22
N ASP A 81 1.50 -16.27 0.24
CA ASP A 81 2.31 -17.32 -0.39
C ASP A 81 3.58 -17.65 0.44
N PRO A 82 3.70 -18.86 1.02
CA PRO A 82 2.80 -20.01 0.84
C PRO A 82 1.45 -19.82 1.52
N PRO A 83 0.42 -20.60 1.12
CA PRO A 83 -0.87 -20.62 1.81
C PRO A 83 -0.70 -20.93 3.31
N ASN A 84 -1.55 -20.33 4.14
CA ASN A 84 -1.50 -20.43 5.62
C ASN A 84 -0.22 -19.87 6.26
N SER A 85 0.47 -18.94 5.59
CA SER A 85 1.56 -18.14 6.18
C SER A 85 1.11 -16.72 6.50
N LEU A 86 1.99 -15.92 7.11
CA LEU A 86 1.81 -14.47 7.25
C LEU A 86 2.46 -13.69 6.10
N ARG A 87 3.05 -14.38 5.12
CA ARG A 87 3.71 -13.79 3.96
C ARG A 87 2.67 -13.29 2.96
N VAL A 88 2.19 -12.08 3.20
CA VAL A 88 1.38 -11.33 2.23
C VAL A 88 2.21 -11.10 0.98
N VAL A 89 1.69 -11.48 -0.18
CA VAL A 89 2.34 -11.22 -1.47
C VAL A 89 1.54 -10.26 -2.34
N ASP A 90 0.24 -10.10 -2.07
CA ASP A 90 -0.61 -9.20 -2.82
C ASP A 90 -1.94 -8.94 -2.06
N ILE A 91 -2.80 -8.08 -2.62
CA ILE A 91 -4.15 -7.82 -2.14
C ILE A 91 -5.18 -7.83 -3.27
N VAL A 92 -6.45 -7.99 -2.89
CA VAL A 92 -7.60 -7.68 -3.73
C VAL A 92 -8.57 -6.82 -2.93
N MET A 93 -9.05 -5.73 -3.52
CA MET A 93 -10.16 -4.95 -2.96
C MET A 93 -11.47 -5.41 -3.59
N LEU A 94 -12.38 -5.91 -2.76
CA LEU A 94 -13.70 -6.36 -3.19
C LEU A 94 -14.73 -5.27 -2.92
N THR A 95 -15.56 -4.96 -3.93
CA THR A 95 -16.75 -4.13 -3.79
C THR A 95 -17.98 -4.95 -4.15
N GLU A 96 -19.17 -4.41 -3.94
CA GLU A 96 -20.43 -5.06 -4.33
C GLU A 96 -20.49 -5.40 -5.83
N SER A 97 -19.84 -4.59 -6.69
CA SER A 97 -19.97 -4.69 -8.14
C SER A 97 -18.74 -5.25 -8.86
N ARG A 98 -17.55 -5.11 -8.27
CA ARG A 98 -16.29 -5.59 -8.87
C ARG A 98 -15.19 -5.85 -7.86
N ALA A 99 -14.22 -6.66 -8.27
CA ALA A 99 -12.93 -6.80 -7.62
C ALA A 99 -11.88 -5.91 -8.31
N PHE A 100 -10.93 -5.41 -7.53
CA PHE A 100 -9.79 -4.65 -8.00
C PHE A 100 -8.51 -5.36 -7.61
N SER A 101 -7.60 -5.51 -8.57
CA SER A 101 -6.23 -5.92 -8.27
C SER A 101 -5.47 -4.78 -7.59
N SER A 102 -4.36 -5.10 -6.92
CA SER A 102 -3.45 -4.09 -6.37
C SER A 102 -2.86 -3.16 -7.44
N ALA A 103 -2.74 -3.62 -8.69
CA ALA A 103 -2.29 -2.83 -9.83
C ALA A 103 -3.32 -1.75 -10.25
N ASP A 104 -4.61 -2.00 -9.98
CA ASP A 104 -5.71 -1.07 -10.30
C ASP A 104 -5.94 -0.02 -9.22
N ILE A 105 -5.25 -0.13 -8.07
CA ILE A 105 -5.42 0.76 -6.92
C ILE A 105 -4.20 1.65 -6.80
N TRP A 106 -4.42 2.95 -6.84
CA TRP A 106 -3.37 3.97 -6.76
C TRP A 106 -3.42 4.69 -5.43
N LEU A 107 -2.25 4.90 -4.85
CA LEU A 107 -2.02 5.65 -3.61
C LEU A 107 -1.26 6.92 -3.91
N ARG A 108 -1.76 8.04 -3.41
CA ARG A 108 -1.06 9.33 -3.40
C ARG A 108 -0.95 9.84 -1.96
N LEU A 109 0.20 10.31 -1.55
CA LEU A 109 0.35 10.92 -0.23
C LEU A 109 -0.52 12.18 -0.17
N ARG A 110 -1.40 12.26 0.82
CA ARG A 110 -2.27 13.43 0.99
C ARG A 110 -1.42 14.63 1.42
N ASP A 111 -1.56 15.75 0.70
CA ASP A 111 -0.94 17.02 1.13
C ASP A 111 -1.50 17.41 2.51
N VAL A 112 -0.60 17.71 3.46
CA VAL A 112 -0.93 18.13 4.83
C VAL A 112 -1.02 19.64 4.90
#